data_AF-A0A7C1YIM2-F1
#
_entry.id   AF-A0A7C1YIM2-F1
#
_cell.length_a   1.000
_cell.length_b   1.000
_cell.length_c   1.000
_cell.angle_alpha   90.00
_cell.angle_beta   90.00
_cell.angle_gamma   90.00
#
_symmetry.space_group_name_H-M   'P 1'
#
loop_
_entity.id
_entity.type
_entity.pdbx_description
1 polymer ?
#
loop_
_entity_poly.entity_id
_entity_poly.type
_entity_poly.pdbx_seq_one_letter_code
_entity_poly.pdbx_strand_id
1 'polypeptide(L)'
;MEKCPNISGLAFNKPSKEAIEHIQRIHELGDLLTSVMAGSAVVKIFLSRSVRTLEVAYNISSYEWAAWAQVMNTISSFKRARIQQIASMHLIDNQTILTTEEVEFWEAVAYGCR
;
A
#
# COMPACT_ATOMS: atom_id res chain seq x y z
N MET A 1 -20.56 5.37 -2.98
CA MET A 1 -19.26 5.78 -2.41
C MET A 1 -18.65 4.53 -1.85
N GLU A 2 -17.58 4.07 -2.48
CA GLU A 2 -16.86 2.90 -2.01
C GLU A 2 -16.20 3.21 -0.65
N LYS A 3 -16.50 2.44 0.39
CA LYS A 3 -15.96 2.57 1.75
C LYS A 3 -14.51 2.11 1.78
N CYS A 4 -13.61 3.07 1.96
CA CYS A 4 -12.23 2.79 2.31
C CYS A 4 -12.08 2.48 3.81
N PRO A 5 -11.17 1.58 4.21
CA PRO A 5 -10.99 1.22 5.61
C PRO A 5 -10.37 2.37 6.40
N ASN A 6 -10.75 2.48 7.67
CA ASN A 6 -10.02 3.25 8.66
C ASN A 6 -9.18 2.27 9.47
N ILE A 7 -7.86 2.34 9.34
CA ILE A 7 -6.93 1.42 9.98
C ILE A 7 -6.18 2.19 11.08
N SER A 8 -6.18 1.68 12.30
CA SER A 8 -5.49 2.30 13.43
C SER A 8 -4.42 1.34 13.94
N GLY A 9 -3.20 1.84 14.13
CA GLY A 9 -2.11 1.05 14.69
C GLY A 9 -1.52 -0.01 13.76
N LEU A 10 -1.60 0.18 12.43
CA LEU A 10 -1.06 -0.77 11.45
C LEU A 10 0.45 -0.92 11.61
N ALA A 11 0.90 -2.09 12.04
CA ALA A 11 2.30 -2.45 12.16
C ALA A 11 2.62 -3.62 11.22
N PHE A 12 3.50 -3.38 10.25
CA PHE A 12 3.85 -4.40 9.26
C PHE A 12 4.74 -5.49 9.84
N ASN A 13 4.33 -6.74 9.65
CA ASN A 13 5.16 -7.90 9.92
C ASN A 13 6.28 -8.04 8.87
N LYS A 14 7.19 -8.99 9.07
CA LYS A 14 8.34 -9.16 8.18
C LYS A 14 7.91 -9.48 6.72
N PRO A 15 7.01 -10.45 6.46
CA PRO A 15 6.51 -10.69 5.10
C PRO A 15 5.88 -9.47 4.43
N SER A 16 5.07 -8.69 5.15
CA SER A 16 4.47 -7.46 4.61
C SER A 16 5.53 -6.43 4.23
N LYS A 17 6.59 -6.29 5.04
CA LYS A 17 7.73 -5.42 4.67
C LYS A 17 8.41 -5.91 3.41
N GLU A 18 8.61 -7.21 3.23
CA GLU A 18 9.22 -7.76 2.01
C GLU A 18 8.34 -7.50 0.77
N ALA A 19 7.02 -7.62 0.90
CA ALA A 19 6.05 -7.30 -0.16
C ALA A 19 6.05 -5.79 -0.50
N ILE A 20 6.09 -4.92 0.51
CA ILE A 20 6.23 -3.46 0.31
C ILE A 20 7.52 -3.16 -0.44
N GLU A 21 8.64 -3.76 -0.05
CA GLU A 21 9.93 -3.55 -0.72
C GLU A 21 9.90 -4.01 -2.18
N HIS A 22 9.17 -5.09 -2.48
CA HIS A 22 8.97 -5.56 -3.85
C HIS A 22 8.17 -4.54 -4.68
N ILE A 23 7.13 -3.94 -4.11
CA ILE A 23 6.36 -2.88 -4.76
C ILE A 23 7.22 -1.63 -4.96
N GLN A 24 7.99 -1.19 -3.95
CA GLN A 24 8.88 -0.03 -4.02
C GLN A 24 9.91 -0.12 -5.17
N ARG A 25 10.33 -1.33 -5.54
CA ARG A 25 11.26 -1.57 -6.66
C ARG A 25 10.63 -1.38 -8.05
N ILE A 26 9.33 -1.12 -8.16
CA ILE A 26 8.68 -0.80 -9.43
C ILE A 26 9.08 0.64 -9.82
N HIS A 27 9.98 0.76 -10.79
CA HIS A 27 10.65 2.01 -11.21
C HIS A 27 9.76 3.27 -11.31
N GLU A 28 8.52 3.16 -11.82
CA GLU A 28 7.62 4.33 -11.95
C GLU A 28 7.14 4.88 -10.61
N LEU A 29 7.15 4.09 -9.52
CA LEU A 29 6.85 4.61 -8.17
C LEU A 29 8.00 5.48 -7.64
N GLY A 30 9.25 5.13 -7.94
CA GLY A 30 10.43 5.94 -7.57
C GLY A 30 10.49 7.28 -8.30
N ASP A 31 9.90 7.35 -9.49
CA ASP A 31 9.84 8.55 -10.34
C ASP A 31 8.63 9.46 -10.03
N LEU A 32 7.68 9.04 -9.17
CA LEU A 32 6.53 9.83 -8.73
C LEU A 32 6.90 11.00 -7.77
N LEU A 33 8.07 11.59 -7.95
CA LEU A 33 8.61 12.70 -7.14
C LEU A 33 7.81 14.01 -7.23
N THR A 34 6.67 14.05 -7.89
CA THR A 34 6.00 15.31 -8.22
C THR A 34 4.48 15.20 -8.13
N SER A 35 3.95 15.88 -7.11
CA SER A 35 2.56 16.37 -6.95
C SER A 35 1.51 15.51 -6.22
N VAL A 36 1.69 14.20 -5.98
CA VAL A 36 0.66 13.44 -5.25
C VAL A 36 0.81 13.63 -3.75
N MET A 37 -0.04 14.50 -3.18
CA MET A 37 -0.34 14.69 -1.76
C MET A 37 0.70 14.08 -0.79
N ALA A 38 1.80 14.81 -0.57
CA ALA A 38 2.94 14.43 0.29
C ALA A 38 2.60 14.06 1.75
N GLY A 39 1.32 14.02 2.13
CA GLY A 39 0.83 13.72 3.48
C GLY A 39 0.28 12.31 3.70
N SER A 40 -0.22 11.61 2.67
CA SER A 40 -0.92 10.32 2.83
C SER A 40 -0.01 9.23 3.38
N ALA A 41 -0.44 8.56 4.45
CA ALA A 41 0.26 7.42 5.04
C ALA A 41 0.45 6.28 4.01
N VAL A 42 -0.59 5.95 3.24
CA VAL A 42 -0.54 4.90 2.20
C VAL A 42 0.52 5.23 1.15
N VAL A 43 0.54 6.48 0.66
CA VAL A 43 1.53 6.92 -0.32
C VAL A 43 2.95 6.88 0.25
N LYS A 44 3.15 7.33 1.50
CA LYS A 44 4.46 7.30 2.17
C LYS A 44 5.01 5.89 2.32
N ILE A 45 4.15 4.91 2.60
CA ILE A 45 4.55 3.50 2.71
C ILE A 45 5.20 2.99 1.42
N PHE A 46 4.62 3.32 0.26
CA PHE A 46 5.10 2.81 -1.03
C PHE A 46 6.10 3.71 -1.76
N LEU A 47 6.21 4.99 -1.39
CA LEU A 47 7.23 5.91 -1.94
C LEU A 47 8.52 5.95 -1.11
N SER A 48 8.56 5.28 0.05
CA SER A 48 9.79 5.23 0.84
C SER A 48 10.89 4.49 0.06
N ARG A 49 12.14 4.94 0.22
CA ARG A 49 13.30 4.30 -0.44
C ARG A 49 13.70 2.97 0.20
N SER A 50 13.14 2.66 1.36
CA SER A 50 13.46 1.45 2.12
C SER A 50 12.39 1.18 3.16
N VAL A 51 12.09 -0.10 3.37
CA VAL A 51 11.23 -0.54 4.47
C VAL A 51 11.80 -0.30 5.87
N ARG A 52 13.10 0.03 5.96
CA ARG A 52 13.75 0.44 7.22
C ARG A 52 13.23 1.79 7.74
N THR A 53 12.63 2.60 6.87
CA THR A 53 12.05 3.90 7.25
C THR A 53 10.55 3.81 7.50
N LEU A 54 9.97 2.61 7.51
CA LEU A 54 8.56 2.46 7.88
C LEU A 54 8.39 2.79 9.36
N GLU A 55 7.30 3.48 9.68
CA GLU A 55 6.92 3.80 11.04
C GLU A 55 6.58 2.51 11.81
N VAL A 56 6.67 2.59 13.14
CA VAL A 56 6.35 1.45 14.01
C VAL A 56 4.86 1.11 13.94
N ALA A 57 4.01 2.12 13.71
CA ALA A 57 2.57 1.97 13.54
C ALA A 57 2.01 3.12 12.68
N TYR A 58 1.11 2.81 11.76
CA TYR A 58 0.40 3.78 10.93
C TYR A 58 -1.06 3.89 11.33
N ASN A 59 -1.59 5.12 11.28
CA ASN A 59 -3.03 5.37 11.27
C ASN A 59 -3.40 5.84 9.87
N ILE A 60 -4.29 5.10 9.21
CA ILE A 60 -4.74 5.36 7.84
C ILE A 60 -6.23 5.65 7.91
N SER A 61 -6.61 6.88 7.59
CA SER A 61 -8.02 7.23 7.46
C SER A 61 -8.57 6.81 6.09
N SER A 62 -9.90 6.71 6.00
CA SER A 62 -10.59 6.40 4.75
C SER A 62 -10.27 7.41 3.61
N TYR A 63 -10.01 8.67 3.92
CA TYR A 63 -9.71 9.69 2.90
C TYR A 63 -8.29 9.60 2.34
N GLU A 64 -7.35 8.98 3.05
CA GLU A 64 -5.95 8.85 2.60
C GLU A 64 -5.78 7.89 1.41
N TRP A 65 -6.74 6.98 1.23
CA TRP A 65 -6.81 6.07 0.10
C TRP A 65 -7.13 6.78 -1.23
N ALA A 66 -7.75 7.96 -1.20
CA ALA A 66 -7.99 8.75 -2.40
C ALA A 66 -6.67 9.16 -3.07
N ALA A 67 -5.65 9.50 -2.26
CA ALA A 67 -4.32 9.82 -2.78
C ALA A 67 -3.64 8.58 -3.39
N TRP A 68 -3.81 7.40 -2.79
CA TRP A 68 -3.33 6.15 -3.36
C TRP A 68 -4.01 5.82 -4.70
N ALA A 69 -5.33 5.99 -4.79
CA ALA A 69 -6.06 5.80 -6.04
C ALA A 69 -5.58 6.76 -7.14
N GLN A 70 -5.27 8.01 -6.80
CA GLN A 70 -4.65 8.96 -7.73
C GLN A 70 -3.28 8.47 -8.22
N VAL A 71 -2.40 8.00 -7.32
CA VAL A 71 -1.12 7.37 -7.70
C VAL A 71 -1.36 6.23 -8.69
N MET A 72 -2.24 5.30 -8.37
CA MET A 72 -2.50 4.13 -9.21
C MET A 72 -3.01 4.55 -10.61
N ASN A 73 -3.81 5.60 -10.71
CA ASN A 73 -4.27 6.12 -12.00
C ASN A 73 -3.17 6.73 -12.87
N THR A 74 -2.08 7.22 -12.28
CA THR A 74 -0.95 7.82 -13.01
C THR A 74 0.07 6.83 -13.57
N ILE A 75 0.15 5.61 -13.03
CA ILE A 75 1.08 4.57 -13.52
C ILE A 75 0.45 3.71 -14.62
N SER A 76 1.29 3.03 -15.41
CA SER A 76 0.81 2.13 -16.47
C SER A 76 -0.09 0.99 -15.95
N SER A 77 -1.02 0.52 -16.79
CA SER A 77 -1.95 -0.57 -16.44
C SER A 77 -1.21 -1.87 -16.07
N PHE A 78 -0.09 -2.16 -16.73
CA PHE A 78 0.77 -3.30 -16.41
C PHE A 78 1.35 -3.21 -14.99
N LYS A 79 1.82 -2.02 -14.58
CA LYS A 79 2.38 -1.81 -13.24
C LYS A 79 1.31 -1.81 -12.16
N ARG A 80 0.14 -1.21 -12.43
CA ARG A 80 -1.04 -1.36 -11.55
C ARG A 80 -1.35 -2.83 -11.31
N ALA A 81 -1.47 -3.61 -12.39
CA ALA A 81 -1.76 -5.04 -12.30
C ALA A 81 -0.67 -5.79 -11.50
N ARG A 82 0.60 -5.41 -11.66
CA ARG A 82 1.69 -5.99 -10.87
C ARG A 82 1.58 -5.70 -9.37
N ILE A 83 1.24 -4.47 -8.98
CA ILE A 83 1.03 -4.11 -7.57
C ILE A 83 -0.14 -4.89 -6.99
N GLN A 84 -1.27 -4.94 -7.70
CA GLN A 84 -2.47 -5.69 -7.29
C GLN A 84 -2.17 -7.18 -7.16
N GLN A 85 -1.38 -7.74 -8.07
CA GLN A 85 -0.94 -9.13 -8.03
C GLN A 85 -0.07 -9.40 -6.80
N ILE A 86 0.93 -8.54 -6.52
CA ILE A 86 1.80 -8.70 -5.33
C ILE A 86 0.96 -8.67 -4.06
N ALA A 87 0.04 -7.71 -3.93
CA ALA A 87 -0.84 -7.60 -2.77
C ALA A 87 -1.78 -8.82 -2.63
N SER A 88 -2.38 -9.28 -3.73
CA SER A 88 -3.26 -10.45 -3.73
C SER A 88 -2.51 -11.73 -3.35
N MET A 89 -1.32 -11.94 -3.91
CA MET A 89 -0.48 -13.09 -3.55
C MET A 89 -0.04 -13.03 -2.10
N HIS A 90 0.33 -11.84 -1.61
CA HIS A 90 0.72 -11.66 -0.21
C HIS A 90 -0.40 -12.04 0.76
N LEU A 91 -1.65 -11.67 0.47
CA LEU A 91 -2.83 -12.09 1.23
C LEU A 91 -2.98 -13.61 1.26
N ILE A 92 -2.81 -14.27 0.12
CA ILE A 92 -2.95 -15.73 -0.01
C ILE A 92 -1.83 -16.47 0.73
N ASP A 93 -0.58 -16.05 0.50
CA ASP A 93 0.61 -16.75 1.00
C ASP A 93 0.78 -16.58 2.52
N ASN A 94 0.24 -15.51 3.10
CA ASN A 94 0.45 -15.14 4.51
C ASN A 94 -0.84 -15.05 5.35
N GLN A 95 -1.97 -15.59 4.85
CA GLN A 95 -3.28 -15.43 5.47
C GLN A 95 -3.35 -15.79 6.97
N THR A 96 -2.52 -16.74 7.42
CA THR A 96 -2.51 -17.23 8.81
C THR A 96 -1.68 -16.39 9.78
N ILE A 97 -0.87 -15.47 9.27
CA ILE A 97 0.07 -14.66 10.07
C ILE A 97 -0.15 -13.16 9.95
N LEU A 98 -1.05 -12.72 9.07
CA LEU A 98 -1.43 -11.32 8.95
C LEU A 98 -2.37 -10.94 10.09
N THR A 99 -2.14 -9.77 10.65
CA THR A 99 -3.08 -9.11 11.56
C THR A 99 -4.32 -8.64 10.79
N THR A 100 -5.42 -8.36 11.50
CA THR A 100 -6.64 -7.81 10.88
C THR A 100 -6.34 -6.51 10.13
N GLU A 101 -5.53 -5.64 10.71
CA GLU A 101 -5.12 -4.36 10.13
C GLU A 101 -4.29 -4.56 8.85
N GLU A 102 -3.38 -5.54 8.83
CA GLU A 102 -2.62 -5.88 7.63
C GLU A 102 -3.51 -6.47 6.54
N VAL A 103 -4.48 -7.32 6.88
CA VAL A 103 -5.46 -7.85 5.92
C VAL A 103 -6.24 -6.71 5.27
N GLU A 104 -6.83 -5.81 6.08
CA GLU A 104 -7.58 -4.66 5.56
C GLU A 104 -6.72 -3.77 4.66
N PHE A 105 -5.47 -3.52 5.06
CA PHE A 105 -4.52 -2.76 4.26
C PHE A 105 -4.26 -3.43 2.90
N TRP A 106 -3.92 -4.72 2.90
CA TRP A 106 -3.56 -5.43 1.68
C TRP A 106 -4.76 -5.68 0.77
N GLU A 107 -5.95 -5.87 1.31
CA GLU A 107 -7.19 -5.93 0.52
C GLU A 107 -7.46 -4.62 -0.21
N ALA A 108 -7.30 -3.48 0.49
CA ALA A 108 -7.47 -2.17 -0.12
C ALA A 108 -6.40 -1.87 -1.18
N VAL A 109 -5.16 -2.35 -0.99
CA VAL A 109 -4.11 -2.25 -2.01
C VAL A 109 -4.39 -3.15 -3.23
N ALA A 110 -4.88 -4.37 -3.00
CA ALA A 110 -5.15 -5.35 -4.06
C ALA A 110 -6.38 -4.99 -4.90
N TYR A 111 -7.45 -4.55 -4.24
CA TYR A 111 -8.79 -4.46 -4.85
C TYR A 111 -9.35 -3.05 -4.89
N GLY A 112 -8.66 -2.08 -4.29
CA GLY A 112 -9.21 -0.74 -4.05
C GLY A 112 -10.20 -0.74 -2.88
N CYS A 113 -10.79 0.43 -2.62
CA CYS A 113 -11.87 0.55 -1.66
C CYS A 113 -13.19 0.03 -2.26
N ARG A 114 -14.17 -0.39 -1.44
CA ARG A 114 -15.47 -0.93 -1.90
C ARG A 114 -16.68 -0.29 -1.26
#